data_AF-G4N5T4-F1
#
_entry.id   AF-G4N5T4-F1
#
_cell.length_a   1.000
_cell.length_b   1.000
_cell.length_c   1.000
_cell.angle_alpha   90.00
_cell.angle_beta   90.00
_cell.angle_gamma   90.00
#
_symmetry.space_group_name_H-M   'P 1'
#
loop_
_entity.id
_entity.type
_entity.pdbx_description
1 polymer ?
#
loop_
_entity_poly.entity_id
_entity_poly.type
_entity_poly.pdbx_seq_one_letter_code
_entity_poly.pdbx_strand_id
1 'polypeptide(L)'
;MGDMSRFPEGRQVSIDPYALVSAIMGSQVRSGEASTATEREYDDLVDVRRGEEHNDEETQMNEGRGPRPDQAPKNVCIGAANPYAIVEAMLGRRIDKYNTQVTELMANVLQTDYDELFDMKHHSLLYAGLRLNEKERKAERFTQKDMKILDERDLVTPDLSRVQRIKDLERIGISDVDNIKVKVARLQNGKLRLVLHAHQLGRTVTNREVTRSLNELITPFRRHHGDSRGGRWTPPNGSWRDMYDYFFQMFNRRLVEDVNQFRIGKEYNMNALGQVTVNNKPFTAYNRFDDPQQGCSTNSWLIAALFSVYWSDPCSINRDTRLYGSDRHRRSGGGCGRRSSGSDEDSGEDERDRSEGQRRVLSIKFHDKGGDNNNKTQIVDVNYEIPMNNSNNEPLYCRASDGADIWPSLYEKAFAKWITGTDSDQPDITQTHCGDPIKAMAQINGREPLYYHCERHNAADLVGLVRHNCVNFKTINPMTAFTHATGDQFRGANIVANHAYSVLGYAILGGRQYMVLRNPWGVSEPQGLSSYPGLVSRVETDFWTPAALLDHGGLFALEAEAFKRCFDYIGVAK
;
A
#
# COMPACT_ATOMS: atom_id res chain seq x y z
N MET A 1 39.43 54.92 -6.40
CA MET A 1 39.56 54.29 -5.06
C MET A 1 38.34 54.71 -4.27
N GLY A 2 37.46 53.77 -3.94
CA GLY A 2 36.19 54.05 -3.28
C GLY A 2 35.48 52.74 -2.91
N ASP A 3 35.87 52.22 -1.75
CA ASP A 3 35.16 51.39 -0.78
C ASP A 3 33.95 50.54 -1.26
N MET A 4 34.17 49.22 -1.35
CA MET A 4 33.12 48.20 -1.36
C MET A 4 32.88 47.73 0.07
N SER A 5 31.93 48.33 0.77
CA SER A 5 31.30 47.69 1.93
C SER A 5 29.88 48.22 2.15
N ARG A 6 28.96 47.26 2.38
CA ARG A 6 27.53 47.37 2.77
C ARG A 6 26.48 47.24 1.65
N PHE A 7 26.13 45.99 1.32
CA PHE A 7 24.78 45.62 0.88
C PHE A 7 23.97 45.17 2.11
N PRO A 8 22.69 45.57 2.26
CA PRO A 8 21.85 45.10 3.35
C PRO A 8 21.38 43.65 3.11
N GLU A 9 21.31 42.90 4.20
CA GLU A 9 20.88 41.49 4.27
C GLU A 9 19.50 41.27 3.65
N GLY A 10 19.35 40.09 3.02
CA GLY A 10 18.19 39.67 2.26
C GLY A 10 16.90 39.69 3.09
N ARG A 11 15.94 40.50 2.63
CA ARG A 11 14.56 40.51 3.14
C ARG A 11 13.88 39.19 2.75
N GLN A 12 13.64 38.33 3.73
CA GLN A 12 12.82 37.13 3.58
C GLN A 12 11.37 37.56 3.29
N VAL A 13 10.90 37.38 2.05
CA VAL A 13 9.52 37.69 1.68
C VAL A 13 8.63 36.55 2.16
N SER A 14 8.04 36.71 3.35
CA SER A 14 6.93 35.88 3.81
C SER A 14 5.68 36.30 3.05
N ILE A 15 5.26 35.49 2.08
CA ILE A 15 3.98 35.72 1.39
C ILE A 15 2.88 35.16 2.29
N ASP A 16 2.00 36.05 2.75
CA ASP A 16 0.78 35.68 3.46
C ASP A 16 -0.14 34.87 2.51
N PRO A 17 -0.46 33.60 2.84
CA PRO A 17 -1.29 32.75 1.99
C PRO A 17 -2.68 33.34 1.74
N TYR A 18 -3.23 34.16 2.66
CA TYR A 18 -4.51 34.83 2.46
C TYR A 18 -4.43 35.99 1.47
N ALA A 19 -3.29 36.66 1.39
CA ALA A 19 -3.03 37.70 0.40
C ALA A 19 -2.90 37.12 -1.02
N LEU A 20 -2.28 35.93 -1.14
CA LEU A 20 -2.18 35.20 -2.42
C LEU A 20 -3.57 34.72 -2.90
N VAL A 21 -4.39 34.18 -2.00
CA VAL A 21 -5.76 33.75 -2.30
C VAL A 21 -6.65 34.94 -2.68
N SER A 22 -6.54 36.06 -1.97
CA SER A 22 -7.30 37.27 -2.29
C SER A 22 -6.89 37.88 -3.64
N ALA A 23 -5.62 37.76 -4.01
CA ALA A 23 -5.11 38.19 -5.32
C ALA A 23 -5.58 37.28 -6.48
N ILE A 24 -5.72 35.98 -6.25
CA ILE A 24 -6.21 35.02 -7.25
C ILE A 24 -7.73 35.11 -7.43
N MET A 25 -8.48 35.36 -6.35
CA MET A 25 -9.96 35.38 -6.38
C MET A 25 -10.57 36.77 -6.55
N GLY A 26 -9.77 37.84 -6.62
CA GLY A 26 -10.24 39.21 -6.87
C GLY A 26 -11.15 39.82 -5.80
N SER A 27 -11.26 39.20 -4.62
CA SER A 27 -12.06 39.70 -3.48
C SER A 27 -11.31 39.50 -2.16
N GLN A 28 -11.40 40.48 -1.26
CA GLN A 28 -10.71 40.45 0.03
C GLN A 28 -11.39 39.49 1.00
N VAL A 29 -10.66 38.48 1.48
CA VAL A 29 -11.08 37.65 2.61
C VAL A 29 -10.72 38.38 3.91
N ARG A 30 -11.72 38.85 4.67
CA ARG A 30 -11.48 39.50 5.97
C ARG A 30 -11.32 38.44 7.06
N SER A 31 -10.18 38.47 7.74
CA SER A 31 -9.92 37.67 8.94
C SER A 31 -10.65 38.29 10.14
N GLY A 32 -11.68 37.62 10.63
CA GLY A 32 -12.31 37.96 11.91
C GLY A 32 -13.83 38.14 11.83
N GLU A 33 -14.54 37.04 11.61
CA GLU A 33 -15.96 36.87 12.01
C GLU A 33 -16.27 35.36 12.04
N ALA A 34 -15.44 34.62 12.80
CA ALA A 34 -15.66 33.21 13.09
C ALA A 34 -16.33 33.09 14.46
N SER A 35 -17.61 33.47 14.54
CA SER A 35 -18.50 33.04 15.62
C SER A 35 -19.91 33.53 15.29
N THR A 36 -20.80 32.60 14.90
CA THR A 36 -22.30 32.62 14.88
C THR A 36 -22.95 32.12 13.59
N ALA A 37 -22.20 31.85 12.51
CA ALA A 37 -22.77 31.31 11.26
C ALA A 37 -22.69 29.77 11.11
N THR A 38 -22.19 29.03 12.11
CA THR A 38 -21.85 27.60 11.99
C THR A 38 -23.01 26.62 12.19
N GLU A 39 -24.19 27.06 12.63
CA GLU A 39 -25.34 26.16 12.85
C GLU A 39 -26.39 26.19 11.74
N ARG A 40 -26.53 27.29 10.99
CA ARG A 40 -27.64 27.43 10.01
C ARG A 40 -27.38 26.80 8.64
N GLU A 41 -26.12 26.65 8.22
CA GLU A 41 -25.80 26.00 6.92
C GLU A 41 -25.76 24.46 6.99
N TYR A 42 -25.87 23.86 8.18
CA TYR A 42 -25.96 22.41 8.33
C TYR A 42 -27.38 21.86 8.12
N ASP A 43 -28.42 22.67 8.37
CA ASP A 43 -29.82 22.24 8.22
C ASP A 43 -30.36 22.36 6.78
N ASP A 44 -29.79 23.24 5.95
CA ASP A 44 -30.33 23.54 4.61
C ASP A 44 -29.98 22.51 3.51
N LEU A 45 -29.30 21.40 3.84
CA LEU A 45 -29.00 20.31 2.89
C LEU A 45 -29.84 19.04 3.09
N VAL A 46 -30.87 19.09 3.93
CA VAL A 46 -31.78 17.95 4.15
C VAL A 46 -32.98 17.94 3.18
N ASP A 47 -33.23 19.03 2.43
CA ASP A 47 -34.52 19.20 1.74
C ASP A 47 -34.42 19.31 0.20
N VAL A 48 -33.78 18.34 -0.46
CA VAL A 48 -33.90 18.16 -1.92
C VAL A 48 -34.49 16.80 -2.24
N ARG A 49 -35.81 16.69 -2.04
CA ARG A 49 -36.76 15.89 -2.86
C ARG A 49 -38.19 16.10 -2.34
N ARG A 50 -38.85 17.16 -2.81
CA ARG A 50 -40.31 17.23 -2.85
C ARG A 50 -40.74 17.61 -4.26
N GLY A 51 -41.29 16.62 -4.97
CA GLY A 51 -41.85 16.79 -6.30
C GLY A 51 -41.94 15.46 -7.04
N GLU A 52 -42.88 14.61 -6.62
CA GLU A 52 -43.80 13.80 -7.44
C GLU A 52 -44.25 12.56 -6.65
N GLU A 53 -45.56 12.49 -6.45
CA GLU A 53 -46.29 11.55 -5.60
C GLU A 53 -46.24 10.14 -6.19
N HIS A 54 -45.63 9.20 -5.47
CA HIS A 54 -45.99 7.79 -5.56
C HIS A 54 -46.02 7.18 -4.16
N ASN A 55 -47.18 6.58 -3.85
CA ASN A 55 -47.49 5.87 -2.61
C ASN A 55 -46.53 4.69 -2.42
N ASP A 56 -45.74 4.69 -1.34
CA ASP A 56 -45.20 3.48 -0.73
C ASP A 56 -44.98 3.73 0.77
N GLU A 57 -45.80 3.06 1.60
CA GLU A 57 -45.85 3.15 3.07
C GLU A 57 -44.64 2.51 3.79
N GLU A 58 -43.48 2.35 3.14
CA GLU A 58 -42.29 1.71 3.75
C GLU A 58 -41.17 2.68 4.16
N THR A 59 -41.32 3.99 3.94
CA THR A 59 -40.21 4.95 4.05
C THR A 59 -40.13 5.73 5.38
N GLN A 60 -40.78 5.27 6.46
CA GLN A 60 -40.87 6.03 7.73
C GLN A 60 -40.17 5.42 8.98
N MET A 61 -39.21 4.49 8.84
CA MET A 61 -38.52 3.92 10.02
C MET A 61 -36.99 3.74 9.92
N ASN A 62 -36.24 4.62 9.24
CA ASN A 62 -34.78 4.42 9.10
C ASN A 62 -33.90 5.67 9.31
N GLU A 63 -34.34 6.66 10.09
CA GLU A 63 -33.57 7.88 10.38
C GLU A 63 -32.43 7.71 11.42
N GLY A 64 -31.77 6.55 11.47
CA GLY A 64 -30.65 6.38 12.41
C GLY A 64 -29.82 5.10 12.31
N ARG A 65 -30.18 4.17 11.44
CA ARG A 65 -29.37 2.97 11.20
C ARG A 65 -29.01 2.95 9.72
N GLY A 66 -27.71 3.02 9.42
CA GLY A 66 -27.20 2.77 8.07
C GLY A 66 -27.67 1.41 7.52
N PRO A 67 -27.34 1.08 6.25
CA PRO A 67 -27.82 -0.16 5.62
C PRO A 67 -27.50 -1.36 6.51
N ARG A 68 -28.39 -2.37 6.48
CA ARG A 68 -28.16 -3.62 7.20
C ARG A 68 -26.99 -4.35 6.53
N PRO A 69 -26.06 -4.93 7.31
CA PRO A 69 -24.94 -5.68 6.75
C PRO A 69 -25.45 -6.92 5.99
N ASP A 70 -24.79 -7.21 4.88
CA ASP A 70 -24.97 -8.43 4.10
C ASP A 70 -24.29 -9.63 4.79
N GLN A 71 -24.64 -10.83 4.36
CA GLN A 71 -23.94 -12.04 4.77
C GLN A 71 -22.48 -12.01 4.27
N ALA A 72 -21.55 -12.39 5.14
CA ALA A 72 -20.13 -12.48 4.78
C ALA A 72 -19.93 -13.41 3.56
N PRO A 73 -19.19 -12.97 2.54
CA PRO A 73 -18.87 -13.80 1.38
C PRO A 73 -18.00 -14.99 1.79
N LYS A 74 -18.19 -16.12 1.10
CA LYS A 74 -17.37 -17.33 1.30
C LYS A 74 -16.18 -17.32 0.33
N ASN A 75 -15.03 -17.82 0.80
CA ASN A 75 -13.84 -18.06 -0.04
C ASN A 75 -13.33 -16.82 -0.80
N VAL A 76 -13.25 -15.69 -0.12
CA VAL A 76 -12.71 -14.44 -0.70
C VAL A 76 -11.22 -14.58 -0.98
N CYS A 77 -10.80 -14.27 -2.20
CA CYS A 77 -9.41 -14.39 -2.64
C CYS A 77 -8.95 -13.13 -3.39
N ILE A 78 -8.86 -12.03 -2.65
CA ILE A 78 -8.42 -10.73 -3.17
C ILE A 78 -6.91 -10.59 -3.00
N GLY A 79 -6.22 -10.21 -4.07
CA GLY A 79 -4.77 -10.05 -4.04
C GLY A 79 -4.19 -9.78 -5.43
N ALA A 80 -3.51 -8.65 -5.56
CA ALA A 80 -2.71 -8.31 -6.72
C ALA A 80 -1.32 -7.86 -6.23
N ALA A 81 -0.25 -8.37 -6.83
CA ALA A 81 1.11 -7.97 -6.46
C ALA A 81 1.44 -6.56 -6.95
N ASN A 82 2.31 -5.85 -6.22
CA ASN A 82 2.75 -4.52 -6.62
C ASN A 82 3.72 -4.63 -7.82
N PRO A 83 3.37 -4.11 -9.02
CA PRO A 83 4.22 -4.20 -10.20
C PRO A 83 5.56 -3.49 -10.01
N TYR A 84 5.57 -2.35 -9.30
CA TYR A 84 6.80 -1.61 -9.02
C TYR A 84 7.75 -2.44 -8.18
N ALA A 85 7.24 -3.06 -7.10
CA ALA A 85 8.06 -3.88 -6.21
C ALA A 85 8.59 -5.15 -6.90
N ILE A 86 7.80 -5.79 -7.78
CA ILE A 86 8.27 -6.92 -8.59
C ILE A 86 9.42 -6.50 -9.50
N VAL A 87 9.25 -5.42 -10.26
CA VAL A 87 10.29 -4.97 -11.21
C VAL A 87 11.54 -4.49 -10.45
N GLU A 88 11.38 -3.80 -9.32
CA GLU A 88 12.52 -3.43 -8.45
C GLU A 88 13.27 -4.66 -7.92
N ALA A 89 12.55 -5.71 -7.52
CA ALA A 89 13.15 -6.96 -7.06
C ALA A 89 13.89 -7.70 -8.18
N MET A 90 13.31 -7.75 -9.39
CA MET A 90 13.91 -8.39 -10.56
C MET A 90 15.13 -7.63 -11.10
N LEU A 91 15.09 -6.30 -11.11
CA LEU A 91 16.20 -5.46 -11.61
C LEU A 91 17.27 -5.19 -10.54
N GLY A 92 16.97 -5.40 -9.27
CA GLY A 92 17.88 -5.12 -8.16
C GLY A 92 18.16 -3.62 -7.95
N ARG A 93 17.27 -2.72 -8.39
CA ARG A 93 17.39 -1.26 -8.25
C ARG A 93 16.02 -0.60 -8.11
N ARG A 94 15.95 0.56 -7.46
CA ARG A 94 14.73 1.37 -7.37
C ARG A 94 14.33 1.92 -8.73
N ILE A 95 13.02 2.08 -8.93
CA ILE A 95 12.45 2.66 -10.14
C ILE A 95 11.85 4.02 -9.79
N ASP A 96 12.13 5.03 -10.61
CA ASP A 96 11.47 6.33 -10.48
C ASP A 96 10.04 6.24 -11.03
N LYS A 97 9.07 6.07 -10.12
CA LYS A 97 7.67 5.81 -10.43
C LYS A 97 7.00 6.93 -11.27
N TYR A 98 7.56 8.13 -11.28
CA TYR A 98 7.00 9.28 -12.01
C TYR A 98 7.54 9.42 -13.45
N ASN A 99 8.54 8.62 -13.83
CA ASN A 99 9.10 8.66 -15.17
C ASN A 99 8.15 7.97 -16.17
N THR A 100 7.86 8.64 -17.28
CA THR A 100 6.98 8.14 -18.34
C THR A 100 7.49 6.84 -18.99
N GLN A 101 8.79 6.56 -18.91
CA GLN A 101 9.40 5.32 -19.42
C GLN A 101 9.14 4.09 -18.54
N VAL A 102 8.62 4.28 -17.32
CA VAL A 102 8.35 3.16 -16.40
C VAL A 102 7.30 2.22 -16.94
N THR A 103 6.29 2.73 -17.66
CA THR A 103 5.24 1.90 -18.24
C THR A 103 5.80 0.90 -19.25
N GLU A 104 6.73 1.34 -20.11
CA GLU A 104 7.43 0.50 -21.07
C GLU A 104 8.39 -0.48 -20.36
N LEU A 105 9.12 -0.01 -19.35
CA LEU A 105 9.97 -0.88 -18.53
C LEU A 105 9.17 -2.00 -17.86
N MET A 106 8.03 -1.66 -17.27
CA MET A 106 7.12 -2.62 -16.64
C MET A 106 6.60 -3.64 -17.64
N ALA A 107 6.12 -3.16 -18.80
CA ALA A 107 5.59 -4.05 -19.83
C ALA A 107 6.65 -5.04 -20.33
N ASN A 108 7.89 -4.58 -20.49
CA ASN A 108 9.00 -5.42 -20.92
C ASN A 108 9.42 -6.46 -19.85
N VAL A 109 9.52 -6.04 -18.59
CA VAL A 109 9.96 -6.95 -17.50
C VAL A 109 8.87 -7.93 -17.10
N LEU A 110 7.62 -7.50 -17.05
CA LEU A 110 6.46 -8.34 -16.69
C LEU A 110 5.86 -9.07 -17.90
N GLN A 111 6.37 -8.81 -19.11
CA GLN A 111 5.95 -9.42 -20.37
C GLN A 111 4.44 -9.34 -20.63
N THR A 112 3.80 -8.26 -20.15
CA THR A 112 2.37 -7.96 -20.29
C THR A 112 2.22 -6.47 -20.56
N ASP A 113 1.39 -6.07 -21.51
CA ASP A 113 1.17 -4.65 -21.79
C ASP A 113 0.61 -3.91 -20.57
N TYR A 114 1.02 -2.66 -20.37
CA TYR A 114 0.65 -1.88 -19.19
C TYR A 114 -0.88 -1.75 -19.00
N ASP A 115 -1.62 -1.51 -20.09
CA ASP A 115 -3.09 -1.37 -20.05
C ASP A 115 -3.82 -2.68 -19.67
N GLU A 116 -3.14 -3.82 -19.81
CA GLU A 116 -3.66 -5.16 -19.52
C GLU A 116 -3.19 -5.69 -18.17
N LEU A 117 -2.20 -5.03 -17.57
CA LEU A 117 -1.54 -5.47 -16.35
C LEU A 117 -2.50 -5.54 -15.15
N PHE A 118 -3.53 -4.66 -15.15
CA PHE A 118 -4.45 -4.41 -14.05
C PHE A 118 -5.81 -5.11 -14.17
N ASP A 119 -6.01 -6.00 -15.15
CA ASP A 119 -7.22 -6.83 -15.28
C ASP A 119 -6.85 -8.30 -15.44
N MET A 120 -7.43 -9.15 -14.59
CA MET A 120 -7.10 -10.55 -14.47
C MET A 120 -7.43 -11.38 -15.71
N LYS A 121 -8.34 -10.90 -16.59
CA LYS A 121 -8.66 -11.55 -17.87
C LYS A 121 -7.46 -11.63 -18.82
N HIS A 122 -6.44 -10.81 -18.61
CA HIS A 122 -5.22 -10.78 -19.43
C HIS A 122 -4.10 -11.66 -18.88
N HIS A 123 -4.35 -12.46 -17.83
CA HIS A 123 -3.37 -13.41 -17.27
C HIS A 123 -2.06 -12.76 -16.80
N SER A 124 -2.12 -11.49 -16.40
CA SER A 124 -1.00 -10.71 -15.88
C SER A 124 -0.32 -11.38 -14.69
N LEU A 125 1.01 -11.27 -14.61
CA LEU A 125 1.83 -11.79 -13.51
C LEU A 125 1.40 -11.25 -12.13
N LEU A 126 0.72 -10.11 -12.06
CA LEU A 126 0.24 -9.54 -10.80
C LEU A 126 -0.74 -10.47 -10.06
N TYR A 127 -1.39 -11.36 -10.79
CA TYR A 127 -2.36 -12.33 -10.28
C TYR A 127 -1.78 -13.74 -10.18
N ALA A 128 -0.45 -13.88 -10.14
CA ALA A 128 0.21 -15.18 -10.08
C ALA A 128 -0.39 -16.08 -8.99
N GLY A 129 -0.78 -17.30 -9.37
CA GLY A 129 -1.46 -18.24 -8.46
C GLY A 129 -2.97 -18.07 -8.34
N LEU A 130 -3.60 -17.21 -9.15
CA LEU A 130 -5.05 -17.01 -9.19
C LEU A 130 -5.66 -17.29 -10.56
N ARG A 131 -6.86 -17.88 -10.58
CA ARG A 131 -7.68 -18.18 -11.75
C ARG A 131 -8.95 -17.34 -11.74
N LEU A 132 -9.35 -16.83 -12.92
CA LEU A 132 -10.54 -16.02 -13.07
C LEU A 132 -11.75 -16.92 -13.26
N ASN A 133 -12.78 -16.72 -12.45
CA ASN A 133 -14.12 -17.21 -12.70
C ASN A 133 -14.92 -16.09 -13.40
N GLU A 134 -15.03 -16.17 -14.72
CA GLU A 134 -15.66 -15.14 -15.54
C GLU A 134 -17.14 -14.95 -15.22
N LYS A 135 -17.85 -16.02 -14.83
CA LYS A 135 -19.30 -15.97 -14.55
C LYS A 135 -19.60 -15.15 -13.30
N GLU A 136 -18.80 -15.32 -12.26
CA GLU A 136 -18.97 -14.61 -10.99
C GLU A 136 -18.10 -13.35 -10.89
N ARG A 137 -17.21 -13.10 -11.86
CA ARG A 137 -16.19 -12.04 -11.82
C ARG A 137 -15.33 -12.09 -10.55
N LYS A 138 -15.02 -13.30 -10.08
CA LYS A 138 -14.24 -13.58 -8.86
C LYS A 138 -12.94 -14.31 -9.18
N ALA A 139 -11.98 -14.19 -8.27
CA ALA A 139 -10.74 -14.96 -8.31
C ALA A 139 -10.84 -16.23 -7.47
N GLU A 140 -10.22 -17.30 -7.95
CA GLU A 140 -10.06 -18.58 -7.28
C GLU A 140 -8.57 -18.93 -7.19
N ARG A 141 -8.14 -19.62 -6.13
CA ARG A 141 -6.74 -20.05 -6.02
C ARG A 141 -6.43 -21.16 -7.02
N PHE A 142 -5.28 -21.07 -7.69
CA PHE A 142 -4.70 -22.23 -8.38
C PHE A 142 -4.26 -23.28 -7.37
N THR A 143 -4.10 -24.52 -7.84
CA THR A 143 -3.37 -25.53 -7.10
C THR A 143 -1.91 -25.58 -7.55
N GLN A 144 -1.04 -26.16 -6.73
CA GLN A 144 0.37 -26.33 -7.08
C GLN A 144 0.58 -27.10 -8.41
N LYS A 145 -0.35 -28.00 -8.76
CA LYS A 145 -0.29 -28.78 -10.00
C LYS A 145 -0.62 -27.94 -11.23
N ASP A 146 -1.37 -26.86 -11.06
CA ASP A 146 -1.74 -25.96 -12.15
C ASP A 146 -0.57 -25.05 -12.54
N MET A 147 0.34 -24.77 -11.60
CA MET A 147 1.50 -23.91 -11.80
C MET A 147 2.57 -24.59 -12.64
N LYS A 148 2.99 -23.91 -13.72
CA LYS A 148 4.04 -24.36 -14.61
C LYS A 148 5.28 -23.48 -14.43
N ILE A 149 6.41 -24.14 -14.21
CA ILE A 149 7.71 -23.46 -14.11
C ILE A 149 8.35 -23.43 -15.49
N LEU A 150 8.66 -22.23 -15.95
CA LEU A 150 9.38 -21.96 -17.19
C LEU A 150 10.89 -21.94 -16.93
N ASP A 151 11.67 -22.48 -17.87
CA ASP A 151 13.12 -22.31 -17.88
C ASP A 151 13.48 -20.99 -18.57
N GLU A 152 14.61 -20.37 -18.19
CA GLU A 152 15.03 -19.08 -18.76
C GLU A 152 15.21 -19.12 -20.28
N ARG A 153 15.53 -20.30 -20.84
CA ARG A 153 15.63 -20.55 -22.28
C ARG A 153 14.28 -20.41 -23.00
N ASP A 154 13.17 -20.66 -22.30
CA ASP A 154 11.82 -20.57 -22.87
C ASP A 154 11.39 -19.10 -23.10
N LEU A 155 12.03 -18.15 -22.40
CA LEU A 155 11.73 -16.71 -22.48
C LEU A 155 12.48 -15.98 -23.59
N VAL A 156 13.37 -16.67 -24.32
CA VAL A 156 14.21 -16.03 -25.33
C VAL A 156 13.37 -15.64 -26.54
N THR A 157 13.37 -14.34 -26.85
CA THR A 157 12.74 -13.83 -28.07
C THR A 157 13.50 -14.36 -29.29
N PRO A 158 12.82 -15.03 -30.23
CA PRO A 158 13.45 -15.49 -31.46
C PRO A 158 13.95 -14.30 -32.29
N ASP A 159 15.03 -14.51 -33.05
CA ASP A 159 15.61 -13.47 -33.90
C ASP A 159 14.65 -13.09 -35.05
N LEU A 160 14.10 -11.88 -34.97
CA LEU A 160 13.16 -11.32 -35.96
C LEU A 160 13.86 -10.58 -37.11
N SER A 161 15.19 -10.46 -37.12
CA SER A 161 15.93 -9.69 -38.14
C SER A 161 15.73 -10.20 -39.57
N ARG A 162 15.35 -11.47 -39.72
CA ARG A 162 15.13 -12.14 -41.00
C ARG A 162 13.71 -11.97 -41.56
N VAL A 163 12.80 -11.34 -40.82
CA VAL A 163 11.42 -11.13 -41.22
C VAL A 163 11.33 -9.90 -42.12
N GLN A 164 11.06 -10.09 -43.42
CA GLN A 164 10.85 -8.99 -44.37
C GLN A 164 9.40 -8.87 -44.82
N ARG A 165 8.67 -9.98 -44.84
CA ARG A 165 7.26 -10.07 -45.23
C ARG A 165 6.44 -10.68 -44.10
N ILE A 166 5.15 -10.38 -44.06
CA ILE A 166 4.19 -10.97 -43.09
C ILE A 166 4.21 -12.50 -43.17
N LYS A 167 4.34 -13.09 -44.37
CA LYS A 167 4.48 -14.54 -44.55
C LYS A 167 5.76 -15.13 -43.95
N ASP A 168 6.81 -14.34 -43.74
CA ASP A 168 8.03 -14.84 -43.09
C ASP A 168 7.80 -15.10 -41.59
N LEU A 169 6.71 -14.60 -41.01
CA LEU A 169 6.29 -14.91 -39.65
C LEU A 169 5.95 -16.41 -39.46
N GLU A 170 5.54 -17.10 -40.53
CA GLU A 170 5.33 -18.56 -40.49
C GLU A 170 6.63 -19.32 -40.25
N ARG A 171 7.75 -18.82 -40.79
CA ARG A 171 9.06 -19.48 -40.70
C ARG A 171 9.69 -19.38 -39.31
N ILE A 172 9.29 -18.40 -38.52
CA ILE A 172 9.76 -18.21 -37.15
C ILE A 172 8.87 -18.91 -36.13
N GLY A 173 7.74 -19.50 -36.56
CA GLY A 173 6.86 -20.31 -35.72
C GLY A 173 5.49 -19.70 -35.42
N ILE A 174 5.08 -18.61 -36.08
CA ILE A 174 3.68 -18.17 -36.03
C ILE A 174 2.89 -18.83 -37.16
N SER A 175 2.20 -19.92 -36.84
CA SER A 175 1.26 -20.53 -37.79
C SER A 175 0.01 -19.67 -37.99
N ASP A 176 -0.61 -19.77 -39.16
CA ASP A 176 -1.90 -19.15 -39.48
C ASP A 176 -1.93 -17.62 -39.37
N VAL A 177 -1.03 -16.98 -40.12
CA VAL A 177 -0.81 -15.52 -40.04
C VAL A 177 -2.03 -14.70 -40.44
N ASP A 178 -2.88 -15.25 -41.31
CA ASP A 178 -4.10 -14.59 -41.79
C ASP A 178 -5.17 -14.47 -40.70
N ASN A 179 -5.17 -15.38 -39.71
CA ASN A 179 -6.14 -15.36 -38.60
C ASN A 179 -5.57 -14.77 -37.30
N ILE A 180 -4.35 -14.22 -37.32
CA ILE A 180 -3.79 -13.61 -36.11
C ILE A 180 -4.60 -12.37 -35.72
N LYS A 181 -5.04 -12.36 -34.45
CA LYS A 181 -5.73 -11.22 -33.87
C LYS A 181 -4.82 -9.98 -33.86
N VAL A 182 -5.27 -8.92 -34.53
CA VAL A 182 -4.66 -7.60 -34.47
C VAL A 182 -5.08 -6.93 -33.17
N LYS A 183 -4.12 -6.59 -32.32
CA LYS A 183 -4.34 -5.90 -31.04
C LYS A 183 -4.43 -4.40 -31.24
N VAL A 184 -3.51 -3.85 -32.02
CA VAL A 184 -3.45 -2.41 -32.35
C VAL A 184 -3.11 -2.28 -33.82
N ALA A 185 -3.85 -1.42 -34.52
CA ALA A 185 -3.51 -0.94 -35.84
C ALA A 185 -3.45 0.58 -35.81
N ARG A 186 -2.29 1.16 -36.15
CA ARG A 186 -2.09 2.61 -36.21
C ARG A 186 -1.39 3.00 -37.50
N LEU A 187 -1.92 3.99 -38.20
CA LEU A 187 -1.25 4.59 -39.35
C LEU A 187 -0.42 5.78 -38.86
N GLN A 188 0.90 5.73 -39.06
CA GLN A 188 1.82 6.80 -38.67
C GLN A 188 2.79 7.09 -39.82
N ASN A 189 2.80 8.34 -40.31
CA ASN A 189 3.66 8.78 -41.42
C ASN A 189 3.53 7.89 -42.68
N GLY A 190 2.30 7.49 -43.01
CA GLY A 190 2.02 6.59 -44.14
C GLY A 190 2.43 5.12 -43.92
N LYS A 191 2.95 4.77 -42.74
CA LYS A 191 3.31 3.40 -42.36
C LYS A 191 2.26 2.80 -41.43
N LEU A 192 1.76 1.61 -41.74
CA LEU A 192 0.87 0.86 -40.87
C LEU A 192 1.70 0.13 -39.81
N ARG A 193 1.50 0.48 -38.55
CA ARG A 193 2.05 -0.24 -37.39
C ARG A 193 0.99 -1.20 -36.87
N LEU A 194 1.30 -2.49 -36.89
CA LEU A 194 0.44 -3.55 -36.37
C LEU A 194 1.10 -4.15 -35.13
N VAL A 195 0.31 -4.32 -34.07
CA VAL A 195 0.67 -5.15 -32.92
C VAL A 195 -0.18 -6.41 -33.02
N LEU A 196 0.48 -7.55 -33.20
CA LEU A 196 -0.15 -8.85 -33.44
C LEU A 196 -0.05 -9.72 -32.19
N HIS A 197 -1.08 -10.51 -31.92
CA HIS A 197 -1.09 -11.43 -30.78
C HIS A 197 -0.39 -12.74 -31.14
N ALA A 198 0.92 -12.80 -30.97
CA ALA A 198 1.76 -13.94 -31.35
C ALA A 198 1.88 -14.97 -30.21
N HIS A 199 0.82 -15.73 -29.95
CA HIS A 199 0.79 -16.75 -28.87
C HIS A 199 1.82 -17.89 -28.98
N GLN A 200 2.49 -18.04 -30.12
CA GLN A 200 3.37 -19.18 -30.42
C GLN A 200 4.87 -18.84 -30.40
N LEU A 201 5.26 -17.56 -30.37
CA LEU A 201 6.67 -17.14 -30.38
C LEU A 201 7.21 -16.90 -28.98
N GLY A 202 7.91 -17.89 -28.42
CA GLY A 202 8.47 -17.81 -27.07
C GLY A 202 7.38 -17.94 -26.01
N ARG A 203 7.74 -18.46 -24.84
CA ARG A 203 6.81 -18.46 -23.70
C ARG A 203 6.95 -17.14 -22.97
N THR A 204 5.82 -16.52 -22.63
CA THR A 204 5.80 -15.35 -21.77
C THR A 204 5.44 -15.75 -20.35
N VAL A 205 5.90 -14.98 -19.37
CA VAL A 205 5.45 -15.13 -17.99
C VAL A 205 3.98 -14.70 -17.89
N THR A 206 3.19 -15.49 -17.17
CA THR A 206 1.75 -15.26 -16.94
C THR A 206 1.42 -15.58 -15.49
N ASN A 207 0.17 -15.38 -15.08
CA ASN A 207 -0.31 -15.76 -13.75
C ASN A 207 -0.22 -17.27 -13.44
N ARG A 208 -0.02 -18.13 -14.45
CA ARG A 208 0.08 -19.60 -14.32
C ARG A 208 1.46 -20.15 -14.69
N GLU A 209 2.09 -19.55 -15.70
CA GLU A 209 3.40 -19.95 -16.22
C GLU A 209 4.45 -18.94 -15.77
N VAL A 210 5.28 -19.29 -14.79
CA VAL A 210 6.24 -18.37 -14.15
C VAL A 210 7.64 -18.98 -14.11
N THR A 211 8.68 -18.15 -14.05
CA THR A 211 10.04 -18.66 -13.79
C THR A 211 10.16 -19.16 -12.34
N ARG A 212 11.20 -19.95 -12.06
CA ARG A 212 11.47 -20.43 -10.69
C ARG A 212 11.62 -19.27 -9.70
N SER A 213 12.42 -18.26 -10.06
CA SER A 213 12.67 -17.09 -9.20
C SER A 213 11.38 -16.31 -8.91
N LEU A 214 10.51 -16.12 -9.91
CA LEU A 214 9.22 -15.46 -9.69
C LEU A 214 8.30 -16.30 -8.81
N ASN A 215 8.21 -17.60 -9.06
CA ASN A 215 7.40 -18.50 -8.26
C ASN A 215 7.79 -18.46 -6.77
N GLU A 216 9.09 -18.46 -6.47
CA GLU A 216 9.60 -18.40 -5.08
C GLU A 216 9.48 -17.01 -4.44
N LEU A 217 9.35 -15.96 -5.25
CA LEU A 217 9.26 -14.57 -4.79
C LEU A 217 7.83 -14.14 -4.46
N ILE A 218 6.83 -14.52 -5.28
CA ILE A 218 5.47 -13.98 -5.21
C ILE A 218 4.35 -15.01 -5.00
N THR A 219 4.61 -16.32 -5.09
CA THR A 219 3.58 -17.36 -4.99
C THR A 219 3.78 -18.28 -3.79
N PRO A 220 2.70 -18.86 -3.22
CA PRO A 220 2.81 -19.78 -2.09
C PRO A 220 3.25 -21.21 -2.52
N PHE A 221 3.34 -21.49 -3.82
CA PHE A 221 3.49 -22.84 -4.37
C PHE A 221 4.96 -23.27 -4.51
N ARG A 222 5.60 -23.69 -3.41
CA ARG A 222 7.01 -24.12 -3.44
C ARG A 222 7.18 -25.58 -3.84
N ARG A 223 8.10 -25.88 -4.77
CA ARG A 223 8.45 -27.26 -5.16
C ARG A 223 9.42 -27.96 -4.20
N HIS A 224 10.15 -27.22 -3.35
CA HIS A 224 11.09 -27.80 -2.40
C HIS A 224 10.54 -27.75 -0.97
N HIS A 225 10.03 -28.89 -0.49
CA HIS A 225 9.92 -29.21 0.94
C HIS A 225 11.29 -29.56 1.57
N GLY A 226 12.36 -29.64 0.77
CA GLY A 226 13.64 -30.24 1.17
C GLY A 226 14.59 -29.33 1.97
N ASP A 227 14.54 -28.02 1.79
CA ASP A 227 15.34 -27.05 2.57
C ASP A 227 14.61 -26.49 3.80
N SER A 228 13.35 -26.90 4.00
CA SER A 228 12.53 -26.57 5.17
C SER A 228 12.97 -27.35 6.44
N ARG A 229 14.26 -27.60 6.65
CA ARG A 229 14.73 -28.03 7.98
C ARG A 229 14.56 -26.85 8.93
N GLY A 230 13.40 -26.78 9.60
CA GLY A 230 13.10 -25.80 10.66
C GLY A 230 12.21 -24.63 10.26
N GLY A 231 11.44 -24.71 9.16
CA GLY A 231 10.44 -23.67 8.82
C GLY A 231 11.02 -22.30 8.46
N ARG A 232 12.31 -22.24 8.11
CA ARG A 232 12.97 -21.02 7.64
C ARG A 232 12.80 -20.88 6.13
N TRP A 233 12.47 -19.68 5.69
CA TRP A 233 12.39 -19.34 4.28
C TRP A 233 13.19 -18.07 3.99
N THR A 234 13.90 -18.00 2.87
CA THR A 234 14.52 -16.76 2.36
C THR A 234 14.12 -16.55 0.90
N PRO A 235 13.71 -15.34 0.49
CA PRO A 235 13.35 -15.06 -0.90
C PRO A 235 14.58 -15.07 -1.85
N PRO A 236 14.38 -15.31 -3.16
CA PRO A 236 15.45 -15.19 -4.15
C PRO A 236 16.10 -13.81 -4.13
N ASN A 237 17.43 -13.76 -4.24
CA ASN A 237 18.23 -12.53 -4.15
C ASN A 237 17.96 -11.70 -2.87
N GLY A 238 17.48 -12.32 -1.80
CA GLY A 238 17.23 -11.68 -0.52
C GLY A 238 18.02 -12.31 0.63
N SER A 239 18.06 -11.60 1.74
CA SER A 239 18.57 -12.08 3.02
C SER A 239 17.81 -11.45 4.17
N TRP A 240 17.64 -12.18 5.27
CA TRP A 240 17.07 -11.62 6.50
C TRP A 240 18.12 -10.78 7.21
N ARG A 241 17.78 -9.50 7.46
CA ARG A 241 18.68 -8.55 8.12
C ARG A 241 17.89 -7.69 9.09
N ASP A 242 18.50 -7.34 10.22
CA ASP A 242 17.96 -6.31 11.11
C ASP A 242 18.06 -4.96 10.40
N MET A 243 16.90 -4.31 10.21
CA MET A 243 16.84 -3.03 9.49
C MET A 243 17.58 -1.93 10.23
N TYR A 244 17.69 -1.98 11.56
CA TYR A 244 18.39 -0.96 12.33
C TYR A 244 19.91 -1.06 12.18
N ASP A 245 20.47 -2.28 12.15
CA ASP A 245 21.89 -2.47 11.84
C ASP A 245 22.22 -1.88 10.45
N TYR A 246 21.31 -2.04 9.50
CA TYR A 246 21.42 -1.42 8.19
C TYR A 246 21.21 0.11 8.23
N PHE A 247 20.23 0.62 8.98
CA PHE A 247 19.99 2.07 9.11
C PHE A 247 21.23 2.78 9.66
N PHE A 248 21.90 2.21 10.66
CA PHE A 248 23.18 2.71 11.17
C PHE A 248 24.31 2.65 10.12
N GLN A 249 24.39 1.59 9.31
CA GLN A 249 25.34 1.52 8.19
C GLN A 249 25.04 2.55 7.10
N MET A 250 23.76 2.80 6.80
CA MET A 250 23.32 3.75 5.79
C MET A 250 23.57 5.21 6.21
N PHE A 251 23.40 5.53 7.49
CA PHE A 251 23.77 6.83 8.05
C PHE A 251 25.27 7.11 7.91
N ASN A 252 26.11 6.12 8.23
CA ASN A 252 27.55 6.24 8.05
C ASN A 252 27.94 6.42 6.57
N ARG A 253 27.23 5.76 5.64
CA ARG A 253 27.49 5.88 4.20
C ARG A 253 27.00 7.20 3.60
N ARG A 254 25.83 7.70 4.00
CA ARG A 254 25.30 9.01 3.57
C ARG A 254 26.17 10.16 4.05
N LEU A 255 26.70 10.10 5.27
CA LEU A 255 27.69 11.08 5.75
C LEU A 255 28.97 11.09 4.92
N VAL A 256 29.42 9.93 4.42
CA VAL A 256 30.64 9.82 3.61
C VAL A 256 30.41 10.22 2.14
N GLU A 257 29.23 9.95 1.59
CA GLU A 257 28.86 10.35 0.22
C GLU A 257 28.52 11.85 0.11
N ASP A 258 27.92 12.47 1.15
CA ASP A 258 27.62 13.91 1.18
C ASP A 258 28.84 14.81 1.39
N VAL A 259 29.97 14.30 1.88
CA VAL A 259 31.25 15.06 1.92
C VAL A 259 31.77 15.40 0.53
N ASN A 260 31.36 14.65 -0.50
CA ASN A 260 31.75 14.89 -1.91
C ASN A 260 30.68 15.62 -2.74
N GLN A 261 29.52 15.98 -2.17
CA GLN A 261 28.52 16.81 -2.84
C GLN A 261 28.26 18.10 -2.05
N PHE A 262 29.16 19.08 -2.22
CA PHE A 262 28.86 20.48 -1.90
C PHE A 262 27.66 20.97 -2.73
N ARG A 263 26.45 20.87 -2.18
CA ARG A 263 25.29 21.66 -2.59
C ARG A 263 25.07 22.77 -1.58
N ILE A 264 25.45 23.99 -1.97
CA ILE A 264 25.22 25.22 -1.21
C ILE A 264 23.70 25.41 -1.02
N GLY A 265 23.23 25.43 0.22
CA GLY A 265 21.87 25.87 0.57
C GLY A 265 21.07 25.07 1.61
N LYS A 266 21.62 23.99 2.21
CA LYS A 266 20.95 23.29 3.33
C LYS A 266 21.92 23.11 4.50
N GLU A 267 21.69 23.84 5.59
CA GLU A 267 22.36 23.61 6.87
C GLU A 267 21.71 22.43 7.58
N TYR A 268 22.53 21.45 7.96
CA TYR A 268 22.14 20.34 8.82
C TYR A 268 22.60 20.66 10.24
N ASN A 269 21.67 20.76 11.19
CA ASN A 269 22.00 20.95 12.61
C ASN A 269 21.55 19.72 13.41
N MET A 270 22.49 19.10 14.14
CA MET A 270 22.20 18.12 15.19
C MET A 270 22.00 18.84 16.51
N ASN A 271 20.91 18.53 17.21
CA ASN A 271 20.78 18.91 18.61
C ASN A 271 21.40 17.84 19.53
N ALA A 272 21.65 18.19 20.80
CA ALA A 272 22.30 17.33 21.79
C ALA A 272 21.54 16.02 22.14
N LEU A 273 20.38 15.79 21.53
CA LEU A 273 19.55 14.59 21.65
C LEU A 273 19.60 13.70 20.40
N GLY A 274 20.47 14.01 19.43
CA GLY A 274 20.65 13.22 18.21
C GLY A 274 19.54 13.40 17.16
N GLN A 275 18.67 14.42 17.29
CA GLN A 275 17.71 14.74 16.24
C GLN A 275 18.37 15.64 15.19
N VAL A 276 18.30 15.20 13.94
CA VAL A 276 18.66 16.00 12.78
C VAL A 276 17.53 16.96 12.49
N THR A 277 17.86 18.23 12.27
CA THR A 277 16.93 19.24 11.78
C THR A 277 17.41 19.75 10.42
N VAL A 278 16.48 19.94 9.49
CA VAL A 278 16.73 20.62 8.21
C VAL A 278 15.88 21.87 8.24
N ASN A 279 16.49 23.05 8.13
CA ASN A 279 15.82 24.35 8.27
C ASN A 279 15.03 24.50 9.60
N ASN A 280 15.62 24.11 10.73
CA ASN A 280 14.99 24.13 12.07
C ASN A 280 13.67 23.36 12.20
N LYS A 281 13.34 22.49 11.23
CA LYS A 281 12.25 21.51 11.36
C LYS A 281 12.84 20.15 11.71
N PRO A 282 12.27 19.43 12.69
CA PRO A 282 12.70 18.07 12.99
C PRO A 282 12.52 17.20 11.75
N PHE A 283 13.52 16.35 11.45
CA PHE A 283 13.52 15.41 10.32
C PHE A 283 12.34 14.41 10.35
N THR A 284 11.53 14.42 11.42
CA THR A 284 10.39 13.51 11.67
C THR A 284 9.03 13.98 11.12
N ALA A 285 9.02 15.01 10.26
CA ALA A 285 7.79 15.67 9.80
C ALA A 285 7.44 15.46 8.31
N TYR A 286 8.22 14.69 7.55
CA TYR A 286 7.90 14.38 6.16
C TYR A 286 7.33 12.96 6.07
N ASN A 287 6.02 12.83 5.80
CA ASN A 287 5.29 11.61 5.38
C ASN A 287 4.79 10.61 6.45
N ARG A 288 4.17 11.07 7.56
CA ARG A 288 3.56 10.16 8.56
C ARG A 288 2.31 9.37 8.09
N PHE A 289 1.81 9.63 6.88
CA PHE A 289 0.50 9.15 6.42
C PHE A 289 0.53 8.23 5.19
N ASP A 290 1.71 7.89 4.67
CA ASP A 290 1.85 7.06 3.46
C ASP A 290 2.17 5.58 3.77
N ASP A 291 2.15 5.18 5.05
CA ASP A 291 2.50 3.84 5.53
C ASP A 291 1.27 3.06 5.97
N PRO A 292 1.16 1.75 5.69
CA PRO A 292 2.12 0.87 4.98
C PRO A 292 2.04 0.93 3.44
N GLN A 293 3.16 0.64 2.75
CA GLN A 293 3.20 0.33 1.31
C GLN A 293 3.44 -1.17 1.07
N GLN A 294 2.73 -1.74 0.10
CA GLN A 294 2.86 -3.13 -0.31
C GLN A 294 4.16 -3.36 -1.10
N GLY A 295 4.88 -4.43 -0.80
CA GLY A 295 6.04 -4.88 -1.57
C GLY A 295 5.72 -6.01 -2.53
N CYS A 296 6.68 -6.92 -2.73
CA CYS A 296 6.63 -7.99 -3.73
C CYS A 296 5.77 -9.21 -3.31
N SER A 297 4.57 -8.99 -2.76
CA SER A 297 3.61 -10.04 -2.37
C SER A 297 2.22 -9.74 -2.93
N THR A 298 1.36 -10.74 -3.09
CA THR A 298 -0.05 -10.59 -3.55
C THR A 298 -1.03 -10.30 -2.41
N ASN A 299 -0.56 -9.65 -1.34
CA ASN A 299 -1.29 -9.47 -0.09
C ASN A 299 -1.88 -8.05 0.09
N SER A 300 -2.31 -7.42 -1.01
CA SER A 300 -2.93 -6.09 -0.96
C SER A 300 -4.09 -6.01 0.02
N TRP A 301 -4.83 -7.11 0.19
CA TRP A 301 -5.88 -7.26 1.19
C TRP A 301 -5.42 -6.98 2.63
N LEU A 302 -4.24 -7.47 3.01
CA LEU A 302 -3.66 -7.28 4.34
C LEU A 302 -3.14 -5.84 4.51
N ILE A 303 -2.45 -5.32 3.49
CA ILE A 303 -1.84 -3.98 3.57
C ILE A 303 -2.91 -2.89 3.61
N ALA A 304 -3.98 -3.02 2.81
CA ALA A 304 -5.13 -2.12 2.85
C ALA A 304 -5.83 -2.16 4.22
N ALA A 305 -6.01 -3.36 4.79
CA ALA A 305 -6.61 -3.51 6.11
C ALA A 305 -5.74 -2.90 7.22
N LEU A 306 -4.44 -3.15 7.19
CA LEU A 306 -3.47 -2.59 8.14
C LEU A 306 -3.47 -1.06 8.10
N PHE A 307 -3.48 -0.48 6.89
CA PHE A 307 -3.60 0.97 6.72
C PHE A 307 -4.93 1.48 7.27
N SER A 308 -6.06 0.82 6.97
CA SER A 308 -7.37 1.26 7.45
C SER A 308 -7.48 1.26 8.97
N VAL A 309 -6.92 0.25 9.64
CA VAL A 309 -6.85 0.19 11.11
C VAL A 309 -5.99 1.33 11.63
N TYR A 310 -4.76 1.48 11.13
CA TYR A 310 -3.86 2.59 11.49
C TYR A 310 -4.51 3.97 11.28
N TRP A 311 -5.19 4.16 10.15
CA TRP A 311 -5.85 5.41 9.78
C TRP A 311 -7.00 5.72 10.75
N SER A 312 -7.83 4.75 11.07
CA SER A 312 -8.98 4.94 11.95
C SER A 312 -8.57 5.19 13.41
N ASP A 313 -7.61 4.41 13.92
CA ASP A 313 -7.14 4.43 15.30
C ASP A 313 -5.64 4.08 15.35
N PRO A 314 -4.73 5.06 15.23
CA PRO A 314 -3.30 4.83 15.26
C PRO A 314 -2.81 4.14 16.54
N CYS A 315 -3.53 4.31 17.67
CA CYS A 315 -3.17 3.71 18.96
C CYS A 315 -3.42 2.20 19.01
N SER A 316 -4.24 1.67 18.09
CA SER A 316 -4.47 0.23 17.96
C SER A 316 -3.28 -0.53 17.35
N ILE A 317 -2.34 0.20 16.72
CA ILE A 317 -1.13 -0.37 16.13
C ILE A 317 0.05 -0.20 17.10
N ASN A 318 0.61 -1.32 17.54
CA ASN A 318 1.84 -1.37 18.32
C ASN A 318 3.04 -0.96 17.46
N ARG A 319 3.47 0.29 17.59
CA ARG A 319 4.65 0.83 16.90
C ARG A 319 5.87 0.93 17.82
N ASP A 320 5.87 0.24 18.97
CA ASP A 320 6.91 0.40 20.00
C ASP A 320 8.24 -0.25 19.57
N THR A 321 8.84 0.30 18.53
CA THR A 321 10.11 -0.10 17.94
C THR A 321 11.25 0.59 18.67
N ARG A 322 11.26 0.51 20.00
CA ARG A 322 12.26 1.20 20.82
C ARG A 322 13.65 0.59 20.62
N LEU A 323 14.58 1.47 20.23
CA LEU A 323 16.01 1.20 20.09
C LEU A 323 16.77 1.08 21.43
N TYR A 324 16.12 1.36 22.56
CA TYR A 324 16.76 1.40 23.87
C TYR A 324 16.14 0.37 24.81
N GLY A 325 16.95 -0.61 25.22
CA GLY A 325 16.71 -1.41 26.41
C GLY A 325 16.63 -0.47 27.60
N SER A 326 15.43 -0.03 27.95
CA SER A 326 15.20 0.55 29.26
C SER A 326 15.07 -0.61 30.23
N ASP A 327 16.22 -1.05 30.72
CA ASP A 327 16.31 -1.66 32.03
C ASP A 327 15.84 -0.60 33.04
N ARG A 328 14.52 -0.53 33.25
CA ARG A 328 13.92 0.29 34.30
C ARG A 328 13.43 -0.66 35.37
N HIS A 329 14.35 -0.93 36.29
CA HIS A 329 14.10 -0.97 37.73
C HIS A 329 12.61 -0.97 38.11
N ARG A 330 12.07 -2.17 38.30
CA ARG A 330 11.12 -2.39 39.40
C ARG A 330 11.87 -2.12 40.70
N ARG A 331 11.88 -0.85 41.14
CA ARG A 331 12.08 -0.40 42.53
C ARG A 331 12.19 1.12 42.54
N SER A 332 11.13 1.82 42.93
CA SER A 332 11.15 2.57 44.18
C SER A 332 9.79 3.24 44.42
N GLY A 333 9.25 3.00 45.60
CA GLY A 333 8.00 3.58 46.07
C GLY A 333 7.65 3.07 47.46
N GLY A 334 8.52 3.33 48.45
CA GLY A 334 8.14 3.29 49.87
C GLY A 334 9.13 2.63 50.82
N GLY A 335 9.77 3.45 51.66
CA GLY A 335 9.92 3.12 53.08
C GLY A 335 11.26 2.56 53.58
N CYS A 336 12.07 3.48 54.13
CA CYS A 336 12.76 3.40 55.43
C CYS A 336 13.57 2.16 55.85
N GLY A 337 14.86 2.39 56.16
CA GLY A 337 15.45 1.79 57.38
C GLY A 337 16.90 1.31 57.32
N ARG A 338 17.79 2.09 57.96
CA ARG A 338 18.98 1.69 58.75
C ARG A 338 20.26 1.14 58.06
N ARG A 339 21.34 1.86 58.41
CA ARG A 339 22.78 1.54 58.34
C ARG A 339 23.14 0.16 58.92
N SER A 340 24.13 -0.50 58.33
CA SER A 340 25.28 -1.12 59.03
C SER A 340 26.41 -1.45 58.04
N SER A 341 27.63 -1.43 58.56
CA SER A 341 28.97 -1.38 57.96
C SER A 341 29.66 -2.75 57.80
N GLY A 342 30.65 -2.82 56.89
CA GLY A 342 31.71 -3.86 56.78
C GLY A 342 31.91 -4.31 55.32
N SER A 343 33.02 -3.98 54.63
CA SER A 343 34.29 -4.75 54.50
C SER A 343 34.05 -6.18 53.98
N ASP A 344 34.70 -6.75 52.97
CA ASP A 344 35.81 -6.43 52.07
C ASP A 344 35.77 -7.53 50.98
N GLU A 345 36.54 -7.33 49.91
CA GLU A 345 37.14 -8.38 49.05
C GLU A 345 36.31 -9.19 48.03
N ASP A 346 36.70 -8.95 46.77
CA ASP A 346 37.21 -9.96 45.82
C ASP A 346 36.25 -10.99 45.20
N SER A 347 35.97 -10.77 43.91
CA SER A 347 35.94 -11.84 42.88
C SER A 347 35.68 -11.17 41.52
N GLY A 348 36.77 -10.82 40.85
CA GLY A 348 36.76 -10.56 39.43
C GLY A 348 36.63 -11.88 38.68
N GLU A 349 35.41 -12.22 38.25
CA GLU A 349 35.13 -13.30 37.31
C GLU A 349 33.66 -13.21 36.88
N ASP A 350 33.27 -12.23 36.05
CA ASP A 350 31.94 -12.22 35.37
C ASP A 350 31.80 -11.15 34.27
N GLU A 351 32.89 -10.81 33.56
CA GLU A 351 32.85 -9.85 32.44
C GLU A 351 32.83 -10.49 31.03
N ARG A 352 32.60 -11.80 30.93
CA ARG A 352 32.59 -12.50 29.61
C ARG A 352 31.23 -13.00 29.14
N ASP A 353 30.13 -12.62 29.79
CA ASP A 353 28.78 -13.12 29.44
C ASP A 353 27.73 -12.01 29.21
N ARG A 354 28.14 -10.74 29.08
CA ARG A 354 27.24 -9.59 28.86
C ARG A 354 27.07 -9.17 27.39
N SER A 355 27.48 -10.00 26.43
CA SER A 355 27.41 -9.68 25.00
C SER A 355 26.48 -10.57 24.17
N GLU A 356 25.53 -11.28 24.78
CA GLU A 356 24.31 -11.69 24.05
C GLU A 356 23.35 -10.50 24.09
N GLY A 357 23.51 -9.59 23.11
CA GLY A 357 22.66 -8.42 22.97
C GLY A 357 21.18 -8.81 22.97
N GLN A 358 20.40 -8.18 23.86
CA GLN A 358 18.96 -8.38 23.95
C GLN A 358 18.33 -8.31 22.55
N ARG A 359 17.91 -9.46 22.03
CA ARG A 359 17.28 -9.56 20.71
C ARG A 359 16.00 -8.74 20.76
N ARG A 360 15.94 -7.68 19.95
CA ARG A 360 14.76 -6.81 19.90
C ARG A 360 13.58 -7.64 19.40
N VAL A 361 12.42 -7.52 20.05
CA VAL A 361 11.18 -8.23 19.69
C VAL A 361 10.01 -7.24 19.65
N LEU A 362 9.09 -7.44 18.72
CA LEU A 362 7.79 -6.78 18.66
C LEU A 362 6.69 -7.83 18.88
N SER A 363 5.80 -7.57 19.82
CA SER A 363 4.65 -8.42 20.14
C SER A 363 3.37 -7.85 19.55
N ILE A 364 2.65 -8.64 18.77
CA ILE A 364 1.41 -8.23 18.09
C ILE A 364 0.31 -9.24 18.39
N LYS A 365 -0.86 -8.76 18.83
CA LYS A 365 -2.02 -9.61 19.06
C LYS A 365 -2.88 -9.71 17.79
N PHE A 366 -3.18 -10.93 17.37
CA PHE A 366 -4.14 -11.20 16.31
C PHE A 366 -5.35 -11.95 16.88
N HIS A 367 -6.50 -11.78 16.22
CA HIS A 367 -7.79 -12.29 16.66
C HIS A 367 -8.37 -13.29 15.67
N ASP A 368 -8.86 -14.42 16.18
CA ASP A 368 -9.56 -15.43 15.38
C ASP A 368 -10.90 -14.88 14.85
N LYS A 369 -11.10 -14.97 13.54
CA LYS A 369 -12.34 -14.62 12.84
C LYS A 369 -12.82 -15.72 11.88
N GLY A 370 -12.24 -16.92 11.96
CA GLY A 370 -12.57 -18.07 11.11
C GLY A 370 -12.18 -17.94 9.62
N GLY A 371 -12.49 -19.01 8.87
CA GLY A 371 -12.19 -19.12 7.43
C GLY A 371 -10.69 -19.25 7.11
N ASP A 372 -10.33 -19.00 5.85
CA ASP A 372 -8.94 -19.10 5.36
C ASP A 372 -8.02 -17.99 5.93
N ASN A 373 -6.70 -18.15 5.90
CA ASN A 373 -5.74 -17.17 6.43
C ASN A 373 -6.06 -16.73 7.88
N ASN A 374 -6.29 -17.70 8.74
CA ASN A 374 -6.72 -17.47 10.11
C ASN A 374 -6.07 -18.48 11.06
N ASN A 375 -5.83 -18.07 12.29
CA ASN A 375 -5.38 -18.95 13.37
C ASN A 375 -6.04 -18.54 14.69
N LYS A 376 -5.76 -19.24 15.77
CA LYS A 376 -6.29 -18.93 17.11
C LYS A 376 -5.83 -17.55 17.55
N THR A 377 -6.67 -16.86 18.32
CA THR A 377 -6.33 -15.58 18.95
C THR A 377 -5.10 -15.75 19.83
N GLN A 378 -4.01 -15.07 19.48
CA GLN A 378 -2.75 -15.15 20.22
C GLN A 378 -1.89 -13.90 20.00
N ILE A 379 -0.93 -13.72 20.90
CA ILE A 379 0.15 -12.74 20.74
C ILE A 379 1.28 -13.43 19.99
N VAL A 380 1.78 -12.78 18.94
CA VAL A 380 2.86 -13.27 18.10
C VAL A 380 4.06 -12.34 18.26
N ASP A 381 5.17 -12.94 18.67
CA ASP A 381 6.45 -12.27 18.83
C ASP A 381 7.29 -12.44 17.56
N VAL A 382 7.83 -11.32 17.06
CA VAL A 382 8.74 -11.29 15.93
C VAL A 382 9.97 -10.45 16.25
N ASN A 383 11.14 -10.92 15.83
CA ASN A 383 12.36 -10.13 15.85
C ASN A 383 12.37 -9.09 14.70
N TYR A 384 13.36 -8.19 14.71
CA TYR A 384 13.51 -7.08 13.75
C TYR A 384 14.15 -7.46 12.42
N GLU A 385 14.45 -8.75 12.19
CA GLU A 385 14.98 -9.19 10.91
C GLU A 385 13.87 -9.20 9.87
N ILE A 386 14.10 -8.57 8.71
CA ILE A 386 13.16 -8.55 7.59
C ILE A 386 13.86 -8.96 6.30
N PRO A 387 13.14 -9.48 5.29
CA PRO A 387 13.75 -9.83 4.00
C PRO A 387 14.16 -8.58 3.23
N MET A 388 15.47 -8.43 3.03
CA MET A 388 16.10 -7.32 2.31
C MET A 388 16.68 -7.82 1.00
N ASN A 389 16.53 -7.05 -0.07
CA ASN A 389 17.13 -7.34 -1.36
C ASN A 389 18.65 -7.13 -1.29
N ASN A 390 19.43 -8.09 -1.82
CA ASN A 390 20.89 -8.05 -1.75
C ASN A 390 21.53 -7.03 -2.70
N SER A 391 20.81 -6.59 -3.73
CA SER A 391 21.31 -5.65 -4.74
C SER A 391 21.11 -4.18 -4.35
N ASN A 392 19.91 -3.82 -3.88
CA ASN A 392 19.59 -2.42 -3.52
C ASN A 392 19.46 -2.16 -2.01
N ASN A 393 19.52 -3.20 -1.18
CA ASN A 393 19.35 -3.12 0.27
C ASN A 393 18.04 -2.45 0.70
N GLU A 394 16.97 -2.70 -0.04
CA GLU A 394 15.61 -2.30 0.31
C GLU A 394 14.79 -3.48 0.83
N PRO A 395 13.78 -3.25 1.68
CA PRO A 395 12.81 -4.30 2.02
C PRO A 395 12.13 -4.84 0.76
N LEU A 396 12.09 -6.17 0.63
CA LEU A 396 11.45 -6.85 -0.51
C LEU A 396 9.92 -6.78 -0.44
N TYR A 397 9.37 -6.82 0.77
CA TYR A 397 7.93 -6.89 1.03
C TYR A 397 7.39 -5.59 1.63
N CYS A 398 6.40 -5.65 2.51
CA CYS A 398 5.77 -4.46 3.07
C CYS A 398 6.82 -3.52 3.69
N ARG A 399 6.70 -2.22 3.45
CA ARG A 399 7.65 -1.20 3.89
C ARG A 399 6.96 0.12 4.19
N ALA A 400 7.65 0.96 4.96
CA ALA A 400 7.33 2.38 5.02
C ALA A 400 7.66 3.05 3.68
N SER A 401 6.87 4.05 3.34
CA SER A 401 6.98 4.93 2.18
C SER A 401 8.30 5.70 2.14
N ASP A 402 8.74 6.20 3.29
CA ASP A 402 9.99 6.94 3.48
C ASP A 402 11.20 6.02 3.78
N GLY A 403 10.94 4.75 4.10
CA GLY A 403 11.94 3.77 4.52
C GLY A 403 12.52 4.03 5.91
N ALA A 404 11.93 4.91 6.71
CA ALA A 404 12.40 5.24 8.06
C ALA A 404 11.82 4.31 9.14
N ASP A 405 10.62 3.77 8.90
CA ASP A 405 9.90 2.93 9.85
C ASP A 405 9.86 1.44 9.41
N ILE A 406 10.14 0.54 10.36
CA ILE A 406 10.14 -0.92 10.14
C ILE A 406 8.81 -1.59 10.51
N TRP A 407 7.95 -0.91 11.29
CA TRP A 407 6.72 -1.50 11.81
C TRP A 407 5.82 -2.12 10.72
N PRO A 408 5.70 -1.59 9.48
CA PRO A 408 4.91 -2.22 8.42
C PRO A 408 5.40 -3.63 8.09
N SER A 409 6.72 -3.78 7.92
CA SER A 409 7.37 -5.05 7.60
C SER A 409 7.22 -6.07 8.72
N LEU A 410 7.31 -5.61 9.98
CA LEU A 410 7.14 -6.47 11.15
C LEU A 410 5.69 -6.94 11.32
N TYR A 411 4.71 -6.10 11.03
CA TYR A 411 3.30 -6.48 11.06
C TYR A 411 2.99 -7.56 10.01
N GLU A 412 3.46 -7.38 8.78
CA GLU A 412 3.31 -8.38 7.71
C GLU A 412 3.98 -9.71 8.08
N LYS A 413 5.20 -9.63 8.62
CA LYS A 413 5.94 -10.79 9.13
C LYS A 413 5.20 -11.51 10.25
N ALA A 414 4.71 -10.79 11.25
CA ALA A 414 3.96 -11.37 12.36
C ALA A 414 2.66 -12.02 11.89
N PHE A 415 1.98 -11.39 10.93
CA PHE A 415 0.77 -11.96 10.33
C PHE A 415 1.07 -13.25 9.56
N ALA A 416 2.15 -13.28 8.75
CA ALA A 416 2.60 -14.50 8.07
C ALA A 416 2.96 -15.62 9.06
N LYS A 417 3.67 -15.28 10.16
CA LYS A 417 3.97 -16.22 11.26
C LYS A 417 2.69 -16.76 11.91
N TRP A 418 1.72 -15.88 12.16
CA TRP A 418 0.43 -16.24 12.75
C TRP A 418 -0.39 -17.20 11.88
N ILE A 419 -0.62 -16.88 10.60
CA ILE A 419 -1.46 -17.70 9.72
C ILE A 419 -0.83 -19.05 9.37
N THR A 420 0.51 -19.13 9.34
CA THR A 420 1.22 -20.39 9.06
C THR A 420 1.41 -21.24 10.31
N GLY A 421 1.26 -20.66 11.51
CA GLY A 421 1.50 -21.34 12.78
C GLY A 421 2.96 -21.79 12.96
N THR A 422 3.90 -21.09 12.32
CA THR A 422 5.34 -21.42 12.44
C THR A 422 5.98 -20.72 13.64
N ASP A 423 6.91 -21.41 14.31
CA ASP A 423 7.73 -20.82 15.38
C ASP A 423 8.97 -20.08 14.83
N SER A 424 9.23 -20.20 13.53
CA SER A 424 10.37 -19.57 12.87
C SER A 424 10.27 -18.04 12.86
N ASP A 425 11.40 -17.37 13.11
CA ASP A 425 11.55 -15.92 12.92
C ASP A 425 11.72 -15.53 11.45
N GLN A 426 11.77 -16.51 10.55
CA GLN A 426 11.85 -16.31 9.10
C GLN A 426 10.65 -16.98 8.42
N PRO A 427 9.41 -16.53 8.73
CA PRO A 427 8.20 -17.09 8.15
C PRO A 427 8.14 -16.80 6.66
N ASP A 428 7.47 -17.67 5.91
CA ASP A 428 7.23 -17.48 4.50
C ASP A 428 6.17 -16.39 4.26
N ILE A 429 6.61 -15.20 3.84
CA ILE A 429 5.72 -14.05 3.59
C ILE A 429 4.78 -14.32 2.41
N THR A 430 5.17 -15.17 1.44
CA THR A 430 4.32 -15.51 0.28
C THR A 430 3.06 -16.30 0.67
N GLN A 431 3.00 -16.85 1.89
CA GLN A 431 1.78 -17.50 2.41
C GLN A 431 0.66 -16.52 2.73
N THR A 432 0.93 -15.21 2.70
CA THR A 432 -0.11 -14.15 2.77
C THR A 432 -0.86 -13.97 1.44
N HIS A 433 -0.68 -14.89 0.49
CA HIS A 433 -1.28 -14.87 -0.85
C HIS A 433 -2.81 -14.93 -0.81
N CYS A 434 -3.42 -13.89 -1.39
CA CYS A 434 -4.84 -13.60 -1.49
C CYS A 434 -5.69 -13.79 -0.22
N GLY A 435 -6.61 -12.88 0.07
CA GLY A 435 -7.45 -13.01 1.26
C GLY A 435 -8.59 -12.02 1.31
N ASP A 436 -9.15 -11.86 2.50
CA ASP A 436 -10.30 -10.99 2.77
C ASP A 436 -9.84 -9.75 3.56
N PRO A 437 -9.84 -8.55 2.93
CA PRO A 437 -9.40 -7.33 3.61
C PRO A 437 -10.33 -6.92 4.76
N ILE A 438 -11.63 -7.20 4.66
CA ILE A 438 -12.61 -6.80 5.68
C ILE A 438 -12.41 -7.66 6.93
N LYS A 439 -12.20 -8.97 6.74
CA LYS A 439 -11.81 -9.87 7.83
C LYS A 439 -10.45 -9.50 8.42
N ALA A 440 -9.47 -9.15 7.59
CA ALA A 440 -8.14 -8.77 8.07
C ALA A 440 -8.18 -7.60 9.05
N MET A 441 -9.03 -6.59 8.81
CA MET A 441 -9.22 -5.48 9.75
C MET A 441 -9.67 -5.99 11.12
N ALA A 442 -10.66 -6.90 11.14
CA ALA A 442 -11.17 -7.54 12.35
C ALA A 442 -10.14 -8.44 13.05
N GLN A 443 -9.26 -9.11 12.30
CA GLN A 443 -8.17 -9.92 12.85
C GLN A 443 -7.09 -9.05 13.51
N ILE A 444 -6.88 -7.82 13.02
CA ILE A 444 -5.89 -6.87 13.57
C ILE A 444 -6.45 -6.14 14.80
N ASN A 445 -7.68 -5.65 14.76
CA ASN A 445 -8.24 -4.80 15.83
C ASN A 445 -9.20 -5.51 16.80
N GLY A 446 -9.56 -6.77 16.52
CA GLY A 446 -10.47 -7.58 17.33
C GLY A 446 -11.97 -7.28 17.18
N ARG A 447 -12.36 -6.30 16.36
CA ARG A 447 -13.76 -5.89 16.11
C ARG A 447 -14.50 -6.85 15.17
N GLU A 448 -15.80 -6.67 14.96
CA GLU A 448 -16.58 -7.56 14.09
C GLU A 448 -16.59 -7.06 12.63
N PRO A 449 -16.31 -7.94 11.64
CA PRO A 449 -16.31 -7.56 10.24
C PRO A 449 -17.75 -7.52 9.69
N LEU A 450 -18.15 -6.39 9.14
CA LEU A 450 -19.45 -6.20 8.49
C LEU A 450 -19.27 -5.94 7.00
N TYR A 451 -20.05 -6.65 6.19
CA TYR A 451 -19.93 -6.69 4.74
C TYR A 451 -21.12 -6.03 4.08
N TYR A 452 -20.87 -5.36 2.95
CA TYR A 452 -21.89 -4.72 2.14
C TYR A 452 -21.55 -4.97 0.67
N HIS A 453 -22.42 -5.69 -0.03
CA HIS A 453 -22.24 -6.03 -1.44
C HIS A 453 -22.65 -4.84 -2.32
N CYS A 454 -21.71 -4.23 -3.04
CA CYS A 454 -21.93 -2.94 -3.69
C CYS A 454 -23.08 -2.96 -4.70
N GLU A 455 -23.31 -4.08 -5.40
CA GLU A 455 -24.41 -4.20 -6.36
C GLU A 455 -25.80 -4.15 -5.71
N ARG A 456 -25.92 -4.56 -4.44
CA ARG A 456 -27.20 -4.58 -3.70
C ARG A 456 -27.62 -3.23 -3.14
N HIS A 457 -26.71 -2.27 -3.10
CA HIS A 457 -26.95 -0.94 -2.54
C HIS A 457 -26.88 0.11 -3.65
N ASN A 458 -27.61 1.21 -3.49
CA ASN A 458 -27.46 2.34 -4.41
C ASN A 458 -26.19 3.14 -4.05
N ALA A 459 -25.69 3.97 -4.97
CA ALA A 459 -24.44 4.71 -4.73
C ALA A 459 -24.53 5.69 -3.54
N ALA A 460 -25.71 6.29 -3.32
CA ALA A 460 -25.95 7.19 -2.19
C ALA A 460 -25.94 6.46 -0.84
N ASP A 461 -26.47 5.23 -0.78
CA ASP A 461 -26.45 4.38 0.43
C ASP A 461 -25.01 4.00 0.79
N LEU A 462 -24.19 3.67 -0.21
CA LEU A 462 -22.78 3.34 0.02
C LEU A 462 -22.00 4.55 0.55
N VAL A 463 -22.27 5.75 0.04
CA VAL A 463 -21.70 6.99 0.60
C VAL A 463 -22.26 7.24 2.01
N GLY A 464 -23.56 7.05 2.22
CA GLY A 464 -24.21 7.15 3.53
C GLY A 464 -23.59 6.23 4.59
N LEU A 465 -23.24 5.00 4.20
CA LEU A 465 -22.50 4.05 5.02
C LEU A 465 -21.13 4.61 5.44
N VAL A 466 -20.36 5.16 4.49
CA VAL A 466 -19.07 5.79 4.80
C VAL A 466 -19.27 6.98 5.73
N ARG A 467 -20.24 7.85 5.44
CA ARG A 467 -20.58 9.03 6.26
C ARG A 467 -20.90 8.66 7.71
N HIS A 468 -21.68 7.60 7.92
CA HIS A 468 -22.04 7.13 9.26
C HIS A 468 -20.84 6.58 10.06
N ASN A 469 -19.74 6.22 9.38
CA ASN A 469 -18.50 5.76 9.99
C ASN A 469 -17.41 6.83 9.96
N CYS A 470 -17.78 8.10 9.72
CA CYS A 470 -16.84 9.21 9.65
C CYS A 470 -17.14 10.31 10.67
N VAL A 471 -16.08 11.00 11.10
CA VAL A 471 -16.12 12.30 11.78
C VAL A 471 -15.23 13.25 10.99
N ASN A 472 -15.70 14.47 10.70
CA ASN A 472 -14.98 15.44 9.87
C ASN A 472 -14.45 14.84 8.56
N PHE A 473 -15.30 14.12 7.83
CA PHE A 473 -14.98 13.43 6.57
C PHE A 473 -13.98 12.27 6.69
N LYS A 474 -13.39 12.04 7.87
CA LYS A 474 -12.44 10.96 8.18
C LYS A 474 -13.14 9.73 8.73
N THR A 475 -12.82 8.54 8.23
CA THR A 475 -13.28 7.30 8.87
C THR A 475 -12.72 7.14 10.29
N ILE A 476 -13.60 6.83 11.24
CA ILE A 476 -13.28 6.50 12.64
C ILE A 476 -13.41 4.99 12.93
N ASN A 477 -14.16 4.28 12.10
CA ASN A 477 -14.14 2.83 12.05
C ASN A 477 -13.35 2.42 10.82
N PRO A 478 -12.43 1.45 10.90
CA PRO A 478 -11.62 1.04 9.78
C PRO A 478 -12.50 0.43 8.69
N MET A 479 -12.29 0.89 7.46
CA MET A 479 -13.06 0.47 6.29
C MET A 479 -12.13 0.08 5.13
N THR A 480 -12.49 -0.98 4.42
CA THR A 480 -11.81 -1.40 3.17
C THR A 480 -12.84 -1.74 2.12
N ALA A 481 -12.44 -1.65 0.86
CA ALA A 481 -13.24 -2.12 -0.26
C ALA A 481 -12.35 -2.92 -1.21
N PHE A 482 -12.92 -3.83 -1.98
CA PHE A 482 -12.18 -4.57 -3.00
C PHE A 482 -12.93 -4.65 -4.33
N THR A 483 -12.16 -4.69 -5.40
CA THR A 483 -12.66 -4.66 -6.78
C THR A 483 -13.05 -6.04 -7.29
N HIS A 484 -13.97 -6.07 -8.28
CA HIS A 484 -14.22 -7.28 -9.06
C HIS A 484 -12.92 -7.78 -9.72
N ALA A 485 -12.84 -9.08 -10.01
CA ALA A 485 -11.63 -9.66 -10.61
C ALA A 485 -11.43 -9.30 -12.08
N THR A 486 -12.48 -8.87 -12.78
CA THR A 486 -12.40 -8.42 -14.18
C THR A 486 -13.55 -7.48 -14.52
N GLY A 487 -13.40 -6.65 -15.57
CA GLY A 487 -14.45 -5.75 -16.06
C GLY A 487 -13.93 -4.68 -17.01
N ASP A 488 -14.79 -4.17 -17.88
CA ASP A 488 -14.40 -3.14 -18.86
C ASP A 488 -14.00 -1.82 -18.19
N GLN A 489 -14.51 -1.56 -16.98
CA GLN A 489 -14.19 -0.36 -16.21
C GLN A 489 -12.71 -0.24 -15.81
N PHE A 490 -11.94 -1.32 -15.82
CA PHE A 490 -10.54 -1.29 -15.38
C PHE A 490 -9.59 -0.85 -16.50
N ARG A 491 -10.03 -0.93 -17.76
CA ARG A 491 -9.20 -0.60 -18.92
C ARG A 491 -8.91 0.90 -18.96
N GLY A 492 -7.63 1.26 -18.80
CA GLY A 492 -7.17 2.65 -18.87
C GLY A 492 -7.64 3.54 -17.71
N ALA A 493 -8.29 2.97 -16.69
CA ALA A 493 -8.77 3.72 -15.53
C ALA A 493 -7.74 3.83 -14.39
N ASN A 494 -6.61 3.12 -14.46
CA ASN A 494 -5.64 2.90 -13.38
C ASN A 494 -6.28 2.39 -12.06
N ILE A 495 -7.45 1.75 -12.14
CA ILE A 495 -8.03 0.98 -11.03
C ILE A 495 -7.66 -0.48 -11.27
N VAL A 496 -7.21 -1.16 -10.22
CA VAL A 496 -6.69 -2.53 -10.30
C VAL A 496 -7.82 -3.50 -9.98
N ALA A 497 -8.04 -4.50 -10.84
CA ALA A 497 -8.98 -5.59 -10.62
C ALA A 497 -8.46 -6.57 -9.55
N ASN A 498 -9.35 -7.31 -8.88
CA ASN A 498 -9.05 -8.24 -7.78
C ASN A 498 -8.12 -7.66 -6.70
N HIS A 499 -8.30 -6.39 -6.35
CA HIS A 499 -7.40 -5.63 -5.49
C HIS A 499 -8.15 -4.93 -4.36
N ALA A 500 -7.50 -4.81 -3.20
CA ALA A 500 -8.07 -4.16 -2.02
C ALA A 500 -7.57 -2.72 -1.88
N TYR A 501 -8.48 -1.85 -1.44
CA TYR A 501 -8.25 -0.44 -1.18
C TYR A 501 -8.70 -0.08 0.25
N SER A 502 -7.97 0.83 0.89
CA SER A 502 -8.41 1.43 2.15
C SER A 502 -9.42 2.52 1.87
N VAL A 503 -10.53 2.54 2.61
CA VAL A 503 -11.53 3.62 2.53
C VAL A 503 -11.23 4.60 3.66
N LEU A 504 -10.88 5.84 3.31
CA LEU A 504 -10.37 6.82 4.26
C LEU A 504 -11.42 7.83 4.69
N GLY A 505 -12.45 8.00 3.87
CA GLY A 505 -13.43 9.04 4.05
C GLY A 505 -14.31 9.26 2.84
N TYR A 506 -14.99 10.40 2.84
CA TYR A 506 -15.82 10.87 1.73
C TYR A 506 -15.59 12.36 1.48
N ALA A 507 -15.87 12.82 0.27
CA ALA A 507 -15.83 14.23 -0.07
C ALA A 507 -17.08 14.61 -0.87
N ILE A 508 -17.52 15.87 -0.74
CA ILE A 508 -18.62 16.43 -1.51
C ILE A 508 -18.10 17.68 -2.21
N LEU A 509 -18.04 17.64 -3.54
CA LEU A 509 -17.47 18.70 -4.37
C LEU A 509 -18.38 18.95 -5.57
N GLY A 510 -18.79 20.20 -5.78
CA GLY A 510 -19.64 20.58 -6.92
C GLY A 510 -20.95 19.81 -7.01
N GLY A 511 -21.55 19.46 -5.86
CA GLY A 511 -22.78 18.65 -5.80
C GLY A 511 -22.59 17.14 -6.05
N ARG A 512 -21.37 16.69 -6.33
CA ARG A 512 -21.03 15.26 -6.49
C ARG A 512 -20.45 14.67 -5.22
N GLN A 513 -20.70 13.38 -5.02
CA GLN A 513 -20.24 12.61 -3.87
C GLN A 513 -19.12 11.67 -4.27
N TYR A 514 -18.04 11.68 -3.50
CA TYR A 514 -16.85 10.90 -3.74
C TYR A 514 -16.47 10.06 -2.53
N MET A 515 -15.95 8.86 -2.78
CA MET A 515 -15.26 8.05 -1.79
C MET A 515 -13.77 8.31 -1.88
N VAL A 516 -13.13 8.58 -0.75
CA VAL A 516 -11.68 8.77 -0.67
C VAL A 516 -11.03 7.42 -0.38
N LEU A 517 -10.18 6.98 -1.29
CA LEU A 517 -9.58 5.66 -1.31
C LEU A 517 -8.06 5.74 -1.37
N ARG A 518 -7.39 4.72 -0.85
CA ARG A 518 -5.94 4.56 -0.99
C ARG A 518 -5.58 3.21 -1.60
N ASN A 519 -4.78 3.24 -2.65
CA ASN A 519 -4.11 2.07 -3.21
C ASN A 519 -2.92 1.68 -2.31
N PRO A 520 -2.88 0.45 -1.76
CA PRO A 520 -1.77 0.00 -0.90
C PRO A 520 -0.41 -0.06 -1.61
N TRP A 521 -0.34 0.05 -2.94
CA TRP A 521 0.93 0.20 -3.66
C TRP A 521 1.61 1.56 -3.45
N GLY A 522 0.86 2.55 -2.96
CA GLY A 522 1.33 3.92 -2.77
C GLY A 522 1.48 4.71 -4.08
N VAL A 523 0.87 4.25 -5.18
CA VAL A 523 0.89 4.82 -6.54
C VAL A 523 -0.29 4.27 -7.37
N SER A 524 -0.34 4.66 -8.65
CA SER A 524 -1.33 4.24 -9.65
C SER A 524 -2.72 4.80 -9.36
N GLU A 525 -2.78 6.11 -9.18
CA GLU A 525 -4.01 6.85 -8.99
C GLU A 525 -4.81 6.96 -10.32
N PRO A 526 -6.14 6.79 -10.30
CA PRO A 526 -6.99 6.97 -11.47
C PRO A 526 -6.98 8.41 -11.95
N GLN A 527 -6.71 8.61 -13.24
CA GLN A 527 -6.79 9.90 -13.92
C GLN A 527 -8.03 9.90 -14.82
N GLY A 528 -9.02 10.76 -14.56
CA GLY A 528 -10.23 10.82 -15.40
C GLY A 528 -11.38 11.63 -14.83
N LEU A 529 -12.52 11.62 -15.53
CA LEU A 529 -13.73 12.40 -15.17
C LEU A 529 -14.46 11.86 -13.93
N SER A 530 -14.28 10.58 -13.62
CA SER A 530 -14.88 9.91 -12.47
C SER A 530 -13.99 9.90 -11.24
N SER A 531 -12.72 10.30 -11.39
CA SER A 531 -11.83 10.56 -10.26
C SER A 531 -11.67 12.07 -10.08
N TYR A 532 -11.47 12.51 -8.85
CA TYR A 532 -11.16 13.91 -8.57
C TYR A 532 -9.69 14.05 -8.20
N PRO A 533 -8.84 14.52 -9.14
CA PRO A 533 -7.50 14.98 -8.83
C PRO A 533 -7.60 16.37 -8.18
N GLY A 534 -7.08 16.57 -6.96
CA GLY A 534 -7.07 17.90 -6.34
C GLY A 534 -7.14 17.99 -4.82
N LEU A 535 -7.45 19.19 -4.34
CA LEU A 535 -7.41 19.55 -2.92
C LEU A 535 -8.82 19.46 -2.33
N VAL A 536 -9.01 18.61 -1.31
CA VAL A 536 -10.27 18.58 -0.55
C VAL A 536 -10.32 19.83 0.33
N SER A 537 -10.96 20.90 -0.16
CA SER A 537 -10.94 22.24 0.46
C SER A 537 -11.72 22.39 1.78
N ARG A 538 -12.30 21.30 2.30
CA ARG A 538 -13.20 21.29 3.47
C ARG A 538 -12.79 20.35 4.60
N VAL A 539 -11.52 19.96 4.64
CA VAL A 539 -10.97 19.14 5.74
C VAL A 539 -10.00 19.96 6.57
N GLU A 540 -10.15 19.90 7.91
CA GLU A 540 -9.23 20.55 8.84
C GLU A 540 -7.83 19.97 8.67
N THR A 541 -6.87 20.83 8.30
CA THR A 541 -5.49 20.41 7.97
C THR A 541 -4.77 19.73 9.13
N ASP A 542 -5.21 19.95 10.37
CA ASP A 542 -4.57 19.40 11.57
C ASP A 542 -5.06 17.98 11.90
N PHE A 543 -6.26 17.61 11.44
CA PHE A 543 -6.84 16.27 11.57
C PHE A 543 -6.72 15.44 10.27
N TRP A 544 -6.50 16.13 9.15
CA TRP A 544 -6.31 15.63 7.79
C TRP A 544 -5.03 16.23 7.18
N THR A 545 -3.89 16.16 7.87
CA THR A 545 -2.60 16.68 7.37
C THR A 545 -2.12 15.95 6.12
N PRO A 546 -1.83 16.70 5.05
CA PRO A 546 -2.82 17.21 4.12
C PRO A 546 -3.39 16.07 3.25
N ALA A 547 -4.71 15.86 3.24
CA ALA A 547 -5.36 15.36 2.01
C ALA A 547 -5.49 16.45 0.93
N ALA A 548 -4.56 17.42 0.98
CA ALA A 548 -4.38 18.46 -0.01
C ALA A 548 -3.66 17.94 -1.27
N LEU A 549 -3.33 16.65 -1.30
CA LEU A 549 -2.64 15.98 -2.38
C LEU A 549 -3.37 14.67 -2.71
N LEU A 550 -4.67 14.73 -3.07
CA LEU A 550 -5.21 13.66 -3.92
C LEU A 550 -4.29 13.60 -5.15
N ASP A 551 -3.89 12.39 -5.57
CA ASP A 551 -2.86 12.08 -6.59
C ASP A 551 -1.43 11.85 -6.07
N HIS A 552 -1.23 11.70 -4.76
CA HIS A 552 0.03 11.24 -4.19
C HIS A 552 -0.18 10.08 -3.21
N GLY A 553 0.82 9.19 -3.11
CA GLY A 553 0.82 8.11 -2.12
C GLY A 553 -0.27 7.06 -2.33
N GLY A 554 -0.80 6.94 -3.56
CA GLY A 554 -1.91 6.06 -3.90
C GLY A 554 -3.28 6.60 -3.51
N LEU A 555 -3.38 7.86 -3.06
CA LEU A 555 -4.61 8.49 -2.57
C LEU A 555 -5.40 9.12 -3.72
N PHE A 556 -6.68 8.80 -3.82
CA PHE A 556 -7.58 9.39 -4.82
C PHE A 556 -9.02 9.44 -4.32
N ALA A 557 -9.83 10.26 -4.97
CA ALA A 557 -11.28 10.31 -4.76
C ALA A 557 -12.00 9.75 -5.98
N LEU A 558 -12.93 8.82 -5.77
CA LEU A 558 -13.72 8.17 -6.83
C LEU A 558 -15.21 8.48 -6.66
N GLU A 559 -15.87 8.90 -7.73
CA GLU A 559 -17.31 9.17 -7.72
C GLU A 559 -18.10 7.93 -7.30
N ALA A 560 -19.13 8.10 -6.48
CA ALA A 560 -19.89 6.99 -5.88
C ALA A 560 -20.43 5.98 -6.92
N GLU A 561 -20.88 6.47 -8.07
CA GLU A 561 -21.36 5.61 -9.17
C GLU A 561 -20.22 4.82 -9.83
N ALA A 562 -19.04 5.42 -9.98
CA ALA A 562 -17.87 4.71 -10.49
C ALA A 562 -17.36 3.69 -9.47
N PHE A 563 -17.40 4.02 -8.18
CA PHE A 563 -17.11 3.09 -7.10
C PHE A 563 -18.02 1.85 -7.18
N LYS A 564 -19.33 2.04 -7.23
CA LYS A 564 -20.29 0.93 -7.31
C LYS A 564 -20.02 -0.01 -8.49
N ARG A 565 -19.59 0.53 -9.64
CA ARG A 565 -19.27 -0.28 -10.84
C ARG A 565 -17.97 -1.07 -10.72
N CYS A 566 -16.99 -0.56 -9.96
CA CYS A 566 -15.65 -1.15 -9.86
C CYS A 566 -15.54 -2.15 -8.69
N PHE A 567 -16.24 -1.88 -7.59
CA PHE A 567 -16.09 -2.58 -6.32
C PHE A 567 -17.16 -3.64 -6.11
N ASP A 568 -16.73 -4.82 -5.64
CA ASP A 568 -17.61 -5.94 -5.32
C ASP A 568 -18.19 -5.77 -3.91
N TYR A 569 -17.32 -5.50 -2.92
CA TYR A 569 -17.72 -5.25 -1.54
C TYR A 569 -17.02 -4.02 -0.95
N ILE A 570 -17.73 -3.40 -0.02
CA ILE A 570 -17.18 -2.51 1.01
C ILE A 570 -17.47 -3.12 2.38
N GLY A 571 -16.59 -2.90 3.35
CA GLY A 571 -16.81 -3.37 4.70
C GLY A 571 -16.20 -2.48 5.75
N VAL A 572 -16.67 -2.69 6.98
CA VAL A 572 -16.26 -1.96 8.18
C VAL A 572 -16.01 -2.97 9.30
N ALA A 573 -14.97 -2.76 10.10
CA ALA A 573 -14.79 -3.52 11.34
C ALA A 573 -15.22 -2.67 12.53
N LYS A 574 -16.33 -3.03 13.19
CA LYS A 574 -16.93 -2.26 14.28
C LYS A 574 -17.35 -3.10 15.48
#